data_AF-A0A0F5Y8Y4-F1
#
_entry.id   AF-A0A0F5Y8Y4-F1
#
_cell.length_a   1.000
_cell.length_b   1.000
_cell.length_c   1.000
_cell.angle_alpha   90.00
_cell.angle_beta   90.00
_cell.angle_gamma   90.00
#
_symmetry.space_group_name_H-M   'P 1'
#
loop_
_entity.id
_entity.type
_entity.pdbx_description
1 polymer ?
#
loop_
_entity_poly.entity_id
_entity_poly.type
_entity_poly.pdbx_seq_one_letter_code
_entity_poly.pdbx_strand_id
1 'polypeptide(L)' 'MGSYVFSELAVQDLNEICDFIGQTNTTAASKLFDSIRKKCKLVADFPNMGKDYTWIVRSNEDIARLVTLYVRRRK' A
#
# COMPACT_ATOMS: atom_id res chain seq x y z
N MET A 1 -8.38 16.64 -2.68
CA MET A 1 -7.83 15.32 -3.03
C MET A 1 -6.99 14.85 -1.87
N GLY A 2 -7.23 13.65 -1.37
CA GLY A 2 -6.40 13.05 -0.33
C GLY A 2 -4.99 12.78 -0.84
N SER A 3 -4.00 13.00 0.02
CA SER A 3 -2.62 12.59 -0.22
C SER A 3 -2.34 11.28 0.53
N TYR A 4 -1.58 10.38 -0.08
CA TYR A 4 -1.05 9.19 0.59
C TYR A 4 0.46 9.14 0.41
N VAL A 5 1.12 8.44 1.33
CA VAL A 5 2.54 8.13 1.28
C VAL A 5 2.71 6.65 1.61
N PHE A 6 3.70 6.02 1.00
CA PHE A 6 4.10 4.66 1.36
C PHE A 6 5.16 4.73 2.46
N SER A 7 5.16 3.74 3.36
CA SER A 7 6.31 3.49 4.24
C SER A 7 7.48 2.96 3.41
N GLU A 8 8.69 3.05 3.94
CA GLU A 8 9.89 2.51 3.30
C GLU A 8 9.76 1.00 3.02
N LEU A 9 9.23 0.25 3.99
CA LEU A 9 8.96 -1.19 3.85
C LEU A 9 7.96 -1.48 2.73
N ALA A 10 6.88 -0.69 2.62
CA ALA A 10 5.93 -0.85 1.53
C ALA A 10 6.53 -0.51 0.16
N VAL A 11 7.48 0.44 0.08
CA VAL A 11 8.21 0.73 -1.17
C VAL A 11 9.11 -0.45 -1.53
N GLN A 12 9.81 -1.04 -0.55
CA GLN A 12 10.64 -2.23 -0.77
C GLN A 12 9.79 -3.40 -1.29
N ASP A 13 8.66 -3.68 -0.65
CA ASP A 13 7.73 -4.75 -1.07
C ASP A 13 7.27 -4.53 -2.52
N LEU A 14 6.91 -3.29 -2.88
CA LEU A 14 6.48 -2.96 -4.24
C LEU A 14 7.58 -3.20 -5.27
N ASN A 15 8.84 -2.84 -4.94
CA ASN A 15 9.97 -3.08 -5.82
C ASN A 15 10.21 -4.59 -5.99
N GLU A 16 10.26 -5.35 -4.90
CA GLU A 16 10.47 -6.81 -4.95
C GLU A 16 9.40 -7.53 -5.78
N ILE A 17 8.13 -7.16 -5.61
CA ILE A 17 7.02 -7.72 -6.40
C ILE A 17 7.15 -7.34 -7.87
N CYS A 18 7.43 -6.08 -8.17
CA CYS A 18 7.58 -5.60 -9.55
C CYS A 18 8.78 -6.24 -10.25
N ASP A 19 9.90 -6.40 -9.55
CA ASP A 19 11.10 -7.05 -10.08
C ASP A 19 10.85 -8.52 -10.36
N PHE A 20 10.18 -9.24 -9.45
CA PHE A 20 9.82 -10.64 -9.65
C PHE A 20 8.91 -10.84 -10.87
N ILE A 21 7.85 -10.03 -10.99
CA ILE A 21 6.94 -10.12 -12.14
C ILE A 21 7.67 -9.68 -13.43
N GLY A 22 8.50 -8.65 -13.34
CA GLY A 22 9.24 -8.08 -14.46
C GLY A 22 10.21 -9.06 -15.14
N GLN A 23 10.70 -10.07 -14.41
CA GLN A 23 11.52 -11.14 -14.98
C GLN A 23 10.81 -11.92 -16.11
N THR A 24 9.48 -12.02 -16.04
CA THR A 24 8.68 -12.76 -17.02
C THR A 24 7.81 -11.85 -17.89
N ASN A 25 7.26 -10.78 -17.32
CA ASN A 25 6.34 -9.90 -18.00
C ASN A 25 6.37 -8.48 -17.41
N THR A 26 7.18 -7.61 -18.02
CA THR A 26 7.29 -6.19 -17.66
C THR A 26 5.97 -5.43 -17.79
N THR A 27 5.13 -5.78 -18.76
CA THR A 27 3.81 -5.14 -18.93
C THR A 27 2.88 -5.48 -17.76
N ALA A 28 2.93 -6.71 -17.25
CA ALA A 28 2.15 -7.13 -16.09
C ALA A 28 2.63 -6.40 -14.82
N ALA A 29 3.94 -6.23 -14.64
CA ALA A 29 4.50 -5.47 -13.52
C ALA A 29 4.00 -4.01 -13.52
N SER A 30 4.05 -3.33 -14.68
CA SER A 30 3.54 -1.96 -14.81
C SER A 30 2.05 -1.85 -14.52
N LYS A 31 1.24 -2.78 -15.06
CA LYS A 31 -0.22 -2.81 -14.82
C LYS A 31 -0.57 -3.03 -13.35
N LEU A 32 0.21 -3.84 -12.64
CA LEU A 32 0.03 -4.04 -11.20
C LEU A 32 0.29 -2.73 -10.44
N PHE A 33 1.41 -2.07 -10.72
CA PHE A 33 1.76 -0.81 -10.06
C PHE A 33 0.70 0.28 -10.29
N ASP A 34 0.21 0.42 -11.52
CA ASP A 34 -0.86 1.34 -11.86
C ASP A 34 -2.16 1.03 -11.10
N SER A 35 -2.49 -0.25 -10.97
CA SER A 35 -3.68 -0.70 -10.23
C SER A 35 -3.58 -0.41 -8.74
N ILE A 36 -2.40 -0.60 -8.15
CA ILE A 36 -2.11 -0.26 -6.75
C ILE A 36 -2.24 1.25 -6.56
N ARG A 37 -1.60 2.05 -7.42
CA ARG A 37 -1.66 3.52 -7.39
C ARG A 37 -3.11 4.03 -7.46
N LYS A 38 -3.93 3.44 -8.33
CA LYS A 38 -5.36 3.80 -8.47
C LYS A 38 -6.13 3.51 -7.18
N LYS A 39 -5.89 2.37 -6.53
CA LYS A 39 -6.51 2.04 -5.24
C LYS A 39 -6.06 2.97 -4.13
N CYS A 40 -4.76 3.28 -4.04
CA CYS A 40 -4.25 4.21 -3.01
C CYS A 40 -4.85 5.61 -3.15
N LYS A 41 -5.03 6.12 -4.37
CA LYS A 41 -5.75 7.38 -4.60
C LYS A 41 -7.19 7.33 -4.09
N LEU A 42 -7.91 6.24 -4.40
CA LEU A 42 -9.29 6.06 -3.94
C LEU A 42 -9.38 6.02 -2.40
N VAL A 43 -8.50 5.27 -1.74
CA VAL A 43 -8.46 5.20 -0.27
C VAL A 43 -8.05 6.54 0.34
N ALA A 44 -7.18 7.31 -0.32
CA ALA A 44 -6.81 8.64 0.14
C ALA A 44 -8.02 9.60 0.14
N ASP A 45 -8.88 9.50 -0.89
CA ASP A 45 -10.12 10.28 -0.97
C ASP A 45 -11.22 9.72 -0.04
N PHE A 46 -11.23 8.41 0.24
CA PHE A 46 -12.21 7.72 1.09
C PHE A 46 -11.55 6.78 2.13
N PRO A 47 -10.98 7.31 3.23
CA PRO A 47 -10.15 6.52 4.16
C PRO A 47 -10.87 5.37 4.87
N ASN A 48 -12.19 5.48 5.06
CA ASN A 48 -13.00 4.49 5.76
C ASN A 48 -13.68 3.47 4.82
N MET A 49 -13.24 3.39 3.56
CA MET A 49 -13.77 2.42 2.58
C MET A 49 -13.16 1.02 2.76
N GLY A 50 -12.06 0.89 3.50
CA GLY A 50 -11.40 -0.38 3.78
C GLY A 50 -12.12 -1.21 4.84
N LYS A 51 -11.76 -2.50 4.93
CA LYS A 51 -12.12 -3.34 6.07
C LYS A 51 -11.23 -3.00 7.27
N ASP A 52 -11.81 -3.02 8.46
CA ASP A 52 -11.04 -2.84 9.69
C ASP A 52 -10.27 -4.12 10.03
N TYR A 53 -8.95 -3.98 10.17
CA TYR A 53 -8.03 -5.05 10.55
C TYR A 53 -7.27 -4.73 11.84
N THR A 54 -7.87 -3.91 12.72
CA THR A 54 -7.23 -3.55 14.00
C THR A 54 -6.89 -4.77 14.85
N TRP A 55 -7.63 -5.87 14.69
CA TRP A 55 -7.37 -7.15 15.33
C TRP A 55 -6.06 -7.82 14.87
N ILE A 56 -5.59 -7.57 13.65
CA ILE A 56 -4.29 -8.06 13.15
C ILE A 56 -3.14 -7.30 13.83
N VAL A 57 -3.30 -5.98 13.97
CA VAL A 57 -2.30 -5.10 14.58
C VAL A 57 -2.10 -5.40 16.07
N ARG A 58 -3.15 -5.85 16.77
CA ARG A 58 -3.10 -6.17 18.21
C ARG A 58 -2.45 -7.52 18.52
N SER A 59 -2.41 -8.45 17.56
CA SER A 59 -1.88 -9.80 17.79
C SER A 59 -0.36 -9.88 17.70
N ASN A 60 0.29 -8.90 17.07
CA ASN A 60 1.72 -8.86 16.88
C ASN A 60 2.21 -7.43 17.13
N GLU A 61 2.81 -7.17 18.30
CA GLU A 61 3.40 -5.87 18.63
C GLU A 61 4.41 -5.39 17.56
N ASP A 62 4.96 -6.30 16.75
CA ASP A 62 5.85 -6.00 15.62
C ASP A 62 5.15 -5.62 14.30
N ILE A 63 3.90 -6.04 14.05
CA ILE A 63 3.21 -5.78 12.75
C ILE A 63 2.62 -4.36 12.71
N ALA A 64 2.43 -3.71 13.85
CA ALA A 64 2.01 -2.30 13.91
C ALA A 64 2.97 -1.36 13.14
N ARG A 65 4.22 -1.76 12.94
CA ARG A 65 5.22 -1.04 12.12
C ARG A 65 5.18 -1.37 10.62
N LEU A 66 4.65 -2.54 10.24
CA LEU A 66 4.71 -3.05 8.87
C LEU A 66 3.55 -2.59 7.98
N VAL A 67 2.36 -2.36 8.53
CA VAL A 67 1.14 -2.11 7.71
C VAL A 67 0.54 -0.71 7.90
N THR A 68 1.29 0.27 8.39
CA THR A 68 0.76 1.65 8.45
C THR A 68 0.84 2.34 7.09
N LEU A 69 -0.14 2.05 6.22
CA LEU A 69 -0.64 3.02 5.25
C LEU A 69 -1.35 4.13 6.05
N TYR A 70 -0.55 4.97 6.73
CA TYR A 70 -1.07 6.07 7.54
C TYR A 70 -1.45 7.21 6.58
N VAL A 71 -2.70 7.20 6.09
CA VAL A 71 -3.28 8.32 5.33
C VAL A 71 -3.50 9.50 6.29
N ARG A 72 -2.43 10.23 6.60
CA ARG A 72 -2.52 11.48 7.39
C ARG A 72 -3.05 12.59 6.50
N ARG A 73 -4.28 13.05 6.75
CA ARG A 73 -4.72 14.37 6.29
C ARG A 73 -3.77 15.43 6.87
N ARG A 74 -2.97 16.11 6.04
CA ARG A 74 -2.50 17.45 6.41
C ARG A 74 -3.71 18.39 6.32
N LYS A 75 -3.92 19.16 7.38
CA LYS A 75 -4.96 20.20 7.49
C LYS A 75 -4.84 21.21 6.36
#